data_AF-A0A2D4G412-F1
#
_entry.id   AF-A0A2D4G412-F1
#
_cell.length_a   1.000
_cell.length_b   1.000
_cell.length_c   1.000
_cell.angle_alpha   90.00
_cell.angle_beta   90.00
_cell.angle_gamma   90.00
#
_symmetry.space_group_name_H-M   'P 1'
#
loop_
_entity.id
_entity.type
_entity.pdbx_description
1 polymer ?
#
loop_
_entity_poly.entity_id
_entity_poly.type
_entity_poly.pdbx_seq_one_letter_code
_entity_poly.pdbx_strand_id
1 'polypeptide(L)'
;KNMSLLRKLICQETTTFKNVWTIQSSSPISYHSGKIYLDNYRRCVSCITLEPRTIYQMPRWPTSEKIEDALLLECPVGEVLPKPSDYKPSWAAVTAHNWLFRLSANSGEILEKVYLASHCKFRYLSWDMPQEVMAIKSTQLKLPATARQTGIQQSVLYFLAIFRVWPLSFVGMLELDKKIFGNSMADVSVSHEMLIVTHNTG
;
A
#
# COMPACT_ATOMS: atom_id res chain seq x y z
N LYS A 1 18.62 -15.78 17.00
CA LYS A 1 18.50 -16.48 18.31
C LYS A 1 17.05 -16.78 18.69
N ASN A 2 16.09 -15.87 18.49
CA ASN A 2 14.67 -16.13 18.87
C ASN A 2 13.97 -17.14 17.94
N MET A 3 14.23 -17.09 16.62
CA MET A 3 13.62 -18.03 15.66
C MET A 3 14.07 -19.47 15.85
N SER A 4 15.31 -19.72 16.31
CA SER A 4 15.79 -21.07 16.61
C SER A 4 15.13 -21.66 17.86
N LEU A 5 14.79 -20.83 18.85
CA LEU A 5 14.05 -21.26 20.04
C LEU A 5 12.59 -21.56 19.69
N LEU A 6 11.93 -20.66 18.95
CA LEU A 6 10.57 -20.86 18.47
C LEU A 6 10.44 -22.14 17.63
N ARG A 7 11.39 -22.38 16.71
CA ARG A 7 11.43 -23.62 15.93
C ARG A 7 11.58 -24.85 16.82
N LYS A 8 12.45 -24.81 17.84
CA LYS A 8 12.59 -25.92 18.78
C LYS A 8 11.31 -26.19 19.55
N LEU A 9 10.60 -25.15 19.99
CA LEU A 9 9.31 -25.28 20.69
C LEU A 9 8.22 -25.83 19.76
N ILE A 10 8.13 -25.33 18.53
CA ILE A 10 7.11 -25.77 17.56
C ILE A 10 7.37 -27.21 17.09
N CYS A 11 8.64 -27.60 16.92
CA CYS A 11 9.02 -28.91 16.40
C CYS A 11 9.33 -29.96 17.49
N GLN A 12 8.99 -29.70 18.75
CA GLN A 12 9.10 -30.70 19.81
C GLN A 12 8.15 -31.87 19.53
N GLU A 13 8.66 -33.10 19.60
CA GLU A 13 7.86 -34.33 19.36
C GLU A 13 6.65 -34.46 20.30
N THR A 14 6.72 -33.84 21.48
CA THR A 14 5.65 -33.80 22.48
C THR A 14 4.58 -32.75 22.20
N THR A 15 4.82 -31.82 21.27
CA THR A 15 3.88 -30.73 20.97
C THR A 15 2.87 -31.19 19.93
N THR A 16 1.58 -31.15 20.29
CA THR A 16 0.48 -31.42 19.38
C THR A 16 -0.25 -30.12 19.04
N PHE A 17 -0.53 -29.90 17.76
CA PHE A 17 -1.29 -28.75 17.31
C PHE A 17 -2.69 -29.18 16.93
N LYS A 18 -3.69 -28.47 17.45
CA LYS A 18 -5.07 -28.61 17.01
C LYS A 18 -5.40 -27.50 16.03
N ASN A 19 -5.98 -27.84 14.89
CA ASN A 19 -6.57 -26.83 14.01
C ASN A 19 -7.76 -26.19 14.74
N VAL A 20 -7.66 -24.90 15.08
CA VAL A 20 -8.74 -24.15 15.73
C VAL A 20 -9.72 -23.63 14.67
N TRP A 21 -9.19 -23.05 13.61
CA TRP A 21 -9.95 -22.61 12.44
C TRP A 21 -9.01 -22.41 11.25
N THR A 22 -9.57 -22.29 10.05
CA THR A 22 -8.82 -22.03 8.81
C THR A 22 -9.57 -21.02 7.95
N ILE A 23 -8.85 -20.06 7.37
CA ILE A 23 -9.36 -19.14 6.36
C ILE A 23 -8.47 -19.18 5.12
N GLN A 24 -9.08 -19.12 3.95
CA GLN A 24 -8.37 -19.11 2.67
C GLN A 24 -8.58 -17.79 1.96
N SER A 25 -7.56 -17.34 1.22
CA SER A 25 -7.59 -16.13 0.41
C SER A 25 -6.82 -16.40 -0.89
N SER A 26 -7.36 -15.92 -2.01
CA SER A 26 -6.69 -15.95 -3.31
C SER A 26 -5.72 -14.77 -3.49
N SER A 27 -5.78 -13.79 -2.58
CA SER A 27 -4.90 -12.62 -2.54
C SER A 27 -3.98 -12.68 -1.31
N PRO A 28 -2.87 -11.91 -1.28
CA PRO A 28 -2.02 -11.81 -0.10
C PRO A 28 -2.82 -11.49 1.17
N ILE A 29 -2.40 -12.10 2.27
CA ILE A 29 -3.01 -11.92 3.60
C ILE A 29 -2.12 -10.98 4.39
N SER A 30 -2.71 -9.90 4.91
CA SER A 30 -2.01 -8.98 5.82
C SER A 30 -2.49 -9.19 7.25
N TYR A 31 -1.57 -9.13 8.21
CA TYR A 31 -1.88 -9.20 9.63
C TYR A 31 -1.45 -7.90 10.32
N HIS A 32 -2.34 -7.33 11.11
CA HIS A 32 -2.00 -6.17 11.95
C HIS A 32 -2.82 -6.17 13.23
N SER A 33 -2.14 -6.17 14.38
CA SER A 33 -2.74 -5.98 15.72
C SER A 33 -3.98 -6.86 15.98
N GLY A 34 -3.85 -8.17 15.76
CA GLY A 34 -4.95 -9.13 15.97
C GLY A 34 -6.03 -9.14 14.89
N LYS A 35 -5.83 -8.39 13.80
CA LYS A 35 -6.72 -8.36 12.64
C LYS A 35 -6.03 -8.97 11.43
N ILE A 36 -6.79 -9.74 10.67
CA ILE A 36 -6.40 -10.36 9.41
C ILE A 36 -7.18 -9.70 8.29
N TYR A 37 -6.47 -9.21 7.29
CA TYR A 37 -7.02 -8.55 6.12
C TYR A 37 -6.87 -9.47 4.91
N LEU A 38 -7.98 -9.66 4.21
CA LEU A 38 -8.16 -10.62 3.11
C LEU A 38 -8.70 -9.87 1.89
N ASP A 39 -8.64 -10.52 0.72
CA ASP A 39 -9.23 -10.02 -0.52
C ASP A 39 -8.77 -8.58 -0.88
N ASN A 40 -7.49 -8.27 -0.64
CA ASN A 40 -6.89 -6.94 -0.78
C ASN A 40 -7.58 -5.90 0.13
N TYR A 41 -7.58 -6.15 1.44
CA TYR A 41 -8.15 -5.27 2.48
C TYR A 41 -9.69 -5.11 2.45
N ARG A 42 -10.39 -5.84 1.58
CA ARG A 42 -11.85 -5.75 1.45
C ARG A 42 -12.62 -6.54 2.51
N ARG A 43 -11.95 -7.49 3.16
CA ARG A 43 -12.50 -8.24 4.28
C ARG A 43 -11.52 -8.20 5.44
N CYS A 44 -12.04 -7.90 6.62
CA CYS A 44 -11.26 -7.90 7.85
C CYS A 44 -11.88 -8.81 8.88
N VAL A 45 -11.04 -9.59 9.54
CA VAL A 45 -11.42 -10.60 10.53
C VAL A 45 -10.54 -10.42 11.77
N SER A 46 -11.14 -10.35 12.94
CA SER A 46 -10.44 -10.43 14.22
C SER A 46 -10.07 -11.88 14.51
N CYS A 47 -8.82 -12.12 14.91
CA CYS A 47 -8.32 -13.42 15.33
C CYS A 47 -7.91 -13.45 16.81
N ILE A 48 -8.36 -12.48 17.60
CA ILE A 48 -8.06 -12.39 19.04
C ILE A 48 -8.91 -13.40 19.85
N THR A 49 -10.09 -13.74 19.34
CA THR A 49 -11.01 -14.71 19.94
C THR A 49 -10.77 -16.11 19.39
N LEU A 50 -11.26 -17.13 20.12
CA LEU A 50 -11.12 -18.55 19.72
C LEU A 50 -11.69 -18.81 18.33
N GLU A 51 -12.83 -18.19 18.01
CA GLU A 51 -13.40 -18.18 16.67
C GLU A 51 -13.16 -16.82 15.99
N PRO A 52 -12.82 -16.81 14.69
CA PRO A 52 -12.57 -15.59 13.96
C PRO A 52 -13.85 -14.78 13.76
N ARG A 53 -13.85 -13.50 14.17
CA ARG A 53 -15.00 -12.61 14.03
C ARG A 53 -14.80 -11.66 12.85
N THR A 54 -15.70 -11.68 11.87
CA THR A 54 -15.70 -10.67 10.81
C THR A 54 -15.93 -9.28 11.41
N ILE A 55 -15.00 -8.36 11.17
CA ILE A 55 -15.09 -6.95 11.56
C ILE A 55 -15.87 -6.20 10.47
N TYR A 56 -15.46 -6.37 9.22
CA TYR A 56 -16.18 -5.85 8.07
C TYR A 56 -15.97 -6.72 6.84
N GLN A 57 -16.91 -6.60 5.90
CA GLN A 57 -16.79 -7.13 4.57
C GLN A 57 -17.39 -6.13 3.59
N MET A 58 -16.54 -5.58 2.72
CA MET A 58 -16.94 -4.59 1.74
C MET A 58 -17.75 -5.26 0.61
N PRO A 59 -18.71 -4.55 0.00
CA PRO A 59 -19.47 -5.08 -1.11
C PRO A 59 -18.56 -5.47 -2.28
N ARG A 60 -19.06 -6.32 -3.19
CA ARG A 60 -18.35 -6.65 -4.43
C ARG A 60 -18.16 -5.39 -5.27
N TRP A 61 -16.92 -4.91 -5.31
CA TRP A 61 -16.53 -3.80 -6.16
C TRP A 61 -16.25 -4.28 -7.58
N PRO A 62 -16.47 -3.41 -8.58
CA PRO A 62 -15.99 -3.69 -9.92
C PRO A 62 -14.46 -3.82 -9.89
N THR A 63 -13.90 -4.62 -10.80
CA THR A 63 -12.45 -4.86 -10.91
C THR A 63 -11.65 -3.56 -11.02
N SER A 64 -12.30 -2.48 -11.47
CA SER A 64 -11.74 -1.14 -11.56
C SER A 64 -11.34 -0.54 -10.21
N GLU A 65 -12.06 -0.85 -9.14
CA GLU A 65 -11.80 -0.33 -7.80
C GLU A 65 -10.98 -1.29 -6.94
N LYS A 66 -10.40 -2.33 -7.55
CA LYS A 66 -9.51 -3.26 -6.85
C LYS A 66 -8.37 -2.46 -6.19
N ILE A 67 -8.16 -2.71 -4.89
CA ILE A 67 -7.01 -2.19 -4.15
C ILE A 67 -5.75 -2.91 -4.65
N GLU A 68 -4.78 -2.12 -5.10
CA GLU A 68 -3.48 -2.57 -5.60
C GLU A 68 -2.45 -2.62 -4.46
N ASP A 69 -2.50 -1.66 -3.54
CA ASP A 69 -1.64 -1.60 -2.36
C ASP A 69 -2.29 -0.75 -1.25
N ALA A 70 -1.85 -0.92 0.01
CA ALA A 70 -2.35 -0.13 1.13
C ALA A 70 -1.33 0.05 2.28
N LEU A 71 -1.40 1.21 2.95
CA LEU A 71 -0.67 1.53 4.17
C LEU A 71 -1.64 1.84 5.31
N LEU A 72 -1.30 1.34 6.51
CA LEU A 72 -2.07 1.64 7.70
C LEU A 72 -1.72 3.03 8.22
N LEU A 73 -2.73 3.86 8.37
CA LEU A 73 -2.67 5.18 8.98
C LEU A 73 -3.15 5.07 10.42
N GLU A 74 -2.27 5.43 11.34
CA GLU A 74 -2.54 5.53 12.76
C GLU A 74 -2.45 7.00 13.18
N CYS A 75 -3.28 7.37 14.14
CA CYS A 75 -3.30 8.74 14.67
C CYS A 75 -1.98 9.01 15.42
N PRO A 76 -1.28 10.12 15.14
CA PRO A 76 -0.15 10.55 15.96
C PRO A 76 -0.62 10.85 17.39
N VAL A 77 0.21 10.47 18.37
CA VAL A 77 -0.08 10.73 19.78
C VAL A 77 0.27 12.18 20.11
N GLY A 78 -0.69 12.92 20.67
CA GLY A 78 -0.46 14.28 21.17
C GLY A 78 -0.69 15.42 20.16
N GLU A 79 -1.10 15.10 18.93
CA GLU A 79 -1.49 16.11 17.94
C GLU A 79 -3.01 16.32 17.92
N VAL A 80 -3.43 17.56 17.67
CA VAL A 80 -4.83 17.90 17.47
C VAL A 80 -5.14 17.81 15.97
N LEU A 81 -5.83 16.75 15.58
CA LEU A 81 -6.25 16.53 14.20
C LEU A 81 -7.54 17.29 13.84
N PRO A 82 -7.70 17.72 12.58
CA PRO A 82 -8.83 18.56 12.17
C PRO A 82 -10.18 17.86 12.22
N LYS A 83 -10.25 16.55 11.92
CA LYS A 83 -11.51 15.80 11.91
C LYS A 83 -11.54 14.69 12.95
N PRO A 84 -12.68 14.43 13.63
CA PRO A 84 -12.82 13.30 14.54
C PRO A 84 -12.53 11.92 13.90
N SER A 85 -12.75 11.78 12.59
CA SER A 85 -12.42 10.56 11.84
C SER A 85 -10.92 10.28 11.75
N ASP A 86 -10.09 11.30 11.91
CA ASP A 86 -8.64 11.21 11.71
C ASP A 86 -7.95 10.59 12.93
N TYR A 87 -8.62 10.64 14.09
CA TYR A 87 -8.18 9.93 15.30
C TYR A 87 -8.45 8.42 15.25
N LYS A 88 -9.15 7.92 14.21
CA LYS A 88 -9.45 6.50 14.05
C LYS A 88 -8.49 5.87 13.04
N PRO A 89 -8.07 4.61 13.27
CA PRO A 89 -7.20 3.92 12.33
C PRO A 89 -7.89 3.76 10.97
N SER A 90 -7.13 4.04 9.91
CA SER A 90 -7.61 3.97 8.54
C SER A 90 -6.54 3.41 7.62
N TRP A 91 -6.90 3.01 6.41
CA TRP A 91 -5.98 2.56 5.37
C TRP A 91 -5.92 3.62 4.28
N ALA A 92 -4.72 4.08 3.92
CA ALA A 92 -4.48 4.66 2.62
C ALA A 92 -4.39 3.51 1.63
N ALA A 93 -5.28 3.46 0.63
CA ALA A 93 -5.33 2.39 -0.34
C ALA A 93 -5.33 2.96 -1.76
N VAL A 94 -4.39 2.52 -2.60
CA VAL A 94 -4.36 2.89 -4.01
C VAL A 94 -5.11 1.84 -4.82
N THR A 95 -5.98 2.30 -5.72
CA THR A 95 -6.83 1.43 -6.55
C THR A 95 -6.28 1.28 -7.97
N ALA A 96 -6.75 0.26 -8.68
CA ALA A 96 -6.38 0.00 -10.07
C ALA A 96 -6.74 1.13 -11.05
N HIS A 97 -7.63 2.06 -10.67
CA HIS A 97 -8.04 3.25 -11.44
C HIS A 97 -7.47 4.55 -10.87
N ASN A 98 -6.32 4.49 -10.21
CA ASN A 98 -5.57 5.66 -9.73
C ASN A 98 -6.35 6.55 -8.75
N TRP A 99 -7.27 5.96 -7.99
CA TRP A 99 -7.80 6.61 -6.81
C TRP A 99 -6.99 6.22 -5.59
N LEU A 100 -6.66 7.21 -4.77
CA LEU A 100 -6.27 7.02 -3.38
C LEU A 100 -7.52 7.10 -2.51
N PHE A 101 -7.83 6.03 -1.81
CA PHE A 101 -8.90 5.97 -0.83
C PHE A 101 -8.31 6.03 0.58
N ARG A 102 -9.00 6.74 1.47
CA ARG A 102 -8.84 6.58 2.92
C ARG A 102 -9.99 5.71 3.43
N LEU A 103 -9.71 4.49 3.86
CA LEU A 103 -10.70 3.51 4.29
C LEU A 103 -10.68 3.36 5.80
N SER A 104 -11.82 3.34 6.47
CA SER A 104 -11.89 3.01 7.90
C SER A 104 -11.37 1.58 8.14
N ALA A 105 -10.39 1.41 9.03
CA ALA A 105 -9.86 0.08 9.36
C ALA A 105 -10.81 -0.74 10.26
N ASN A 106 -11.93 -0.14 10.67
CA ASN A 106 -12.93 -0.77 11.54
C ASN A 106 -14.25 -1.06 10.82
N SER A 107 -14.58 -0.35 9.75
CA SER A 107 -15.84 -0.54 9.00
C SER A 107 -15.63 -0.82 7.51
N GLY A 108 -14.44 -0.57 6.96
CA GLY A 108 -14.20 -0.62 5.51
C GLY A 108 -14.88 0.53 4.73
N GLU A 109 -15.49 1.48 5.43
CA GLU A 109 -16.12 2.65 4.80
C GLU A 109 -15.07 3.57 4.19
N ILE A 110 -15.41 4.19 3.06
CA ILE A 110 -14.55 5.17 2.42
C ILE A 110 -14.76 6.52 3.09
N LEU A 111 -13.74 7.00 3.79
CA LEU A 111 -13.73 8.28 4.47
C LEU A 111 -13.42 9.42 3.48
N GLU A 112 -12.45 9.19 2.59
CA GLU A 112 -12.00 10.18 1.59
C GLU A 112 -11.55 9.50 0.29
N LYS A 113 -11.62 10.25 -0.82
CA LYS A 113 -11.16 9.82 -2.15
C LYS A 113 -10.39 10.95 -2.83
N VAL A 114 -9.23 10.64 -3.38
CA VAL A 114 -8.42 11.57 -4.19
C VAL A 114 -8.08 10.88 -5.51
N TYR A 115 -8.38 11.54 -6.63
CA TYR A 115 -7.96 11.06 -7.94
C TYR A 115 -6.53 11.52 -8.22
N LEU A 116 -5.66 10.60 -8.63
CA LEU A 116 -4.23 10.89 -8.82
C LEU A 116 -3.94 11.41 -10.23
N ALA A 117 -4.15 10.58 -11.25
CA ALA A 117 -3.98 10.96 -12.65
C ALA A 117 -4.57 9.90 -13.60
N SER A 118 -4.74 10.26 -14.87
CA SER A 118 -5.19 9.35 -15.94
C SER A 118 -4.04 8.77 -16.80
N HIS A 119 -2.90 9.47 -16.88
CA HIS A 119 -1.85 9.20 -17.88
C HIS A 119 -0.80 8.17 -17.43
N CYS A 120 -0.82 7.75 -16.17
CA CYS A 120 0.07 6.74 -15.60
C CYS A 120 -0.71 5.86 -14.63
N LYS A 121 -0.21 4.66 -14.32
CA LYS A 121 -0.86 3.74 -13.38
C LYS A 121 -0.13 3.76 -12.05
N PHE A 122 -0.78 4.22 -10.98
CA PHE A 122 -0.28 4.15 -9.61
C PHE A 122 -0.54 2.78 -9.00
N ARG A 123 0.45 2.24 -8.29
CA ARG A 123 0.34 0.87 -7.74
C ARG A 123 0.97 0.71 -6.38
N TYR A 124 2.09 1.38 -6.09
CA TYR A 124 2.86 1.08 -4.90
C TYR A 124 2.77 2.23 -3.90
N LEU A 125 2.46 1.92 -2.65
CA LEU A 125 2.49 2.85 -1.54
C LEU A 125 3.72 2.59 -0.67
N SER A 126 4.41 3.65 -0.27
CA SER A 126 5.53 3.55 0.65
C SER A 126 5.56 4.73 1.62
N TRP A 127 6.16 4.51 2.78
CA TRP A 127 6.49 5.58 3.71
C TRP A 127 7.76 6.29 3.24
N ASP A 128 7.68 7.61 3.12
CA ASP A 128 8.88 8.46 3.14
C ASP A 128 9.28 8.68 4.61
N MET A 129 8.32 9.22 5.38
CA MET A 129 8.35 9.35 6.83
C MET A 129 7.14 8.61 7.42
N PRO A 130 7.33 7.54 8.22
CA PRO A 130 6.23 6.73 8.73
C PRO A 130 5.15 7.56 9.43
N GLN A 131 3.88 7.35 9.06
CA GLN A 131 2.71 8.06 9.60
C GLN A 131 2.64 9.58 9.32
N GLU A 132 3.64 10.17 8.68
CA GLU A 132 3.69 11.61 8.38
C GLU A 132 3.61 11.89 6.88
N VAL A 133 4.45 11.23 6.08
CA VAL A 133 4.59 11.45 4.64
C VAL A 133 4.63 10.12 3.91
N MET A 134 3.72 9.96 2.96
CA MET A 134 3.67 8.79 2.08
C MET A 134 3.95 9.17 0.62
N ALA A 135 4.52 8.22 -0.10
CA ALA A 135 4.74 8.30 -1.54
C ALA A 135 3.90 7.24 -2.25
N ILE A 136 3.31 7.64 -3.38
CA ILE A 136 2.58 6.76 -4.29
C ILE A 136 3.36 6.68 -5.59
N LYS A 137 3.90 5.49 -5.89
CA LYS A 137 4.71 5.24 -7.07
C LYS A 137 3.89 4.62 -8.20
N SER A 138 4.10 5.11 -9.41
CA SER A 138 3.56 4.50 -10.62
C SER A 138 4.25 3.18 -10.96
N THR A 139 3.57 2.31 -11.69
CA THR A 139 4.25 1.30 -12.47
C THR A 139 5.16 1.98 -13.49
N GLN A 140 6.22 1.29 -13.91
CA GLN A 140 7.09 1.80 -14.96
C GLN A 140 6.28 2.12 -16.22
N LEU A 141 6.38 3.35 -16.71
CA LEU A 141 5.79 3.76 -17.96
C LEU A 141 6.49 3.02 -19.09
N LYS A 142 5.70 2.27 -19.86
CA LYS A 142 6.15 1.61 -21.07
C LYS A 142 5.61 2.40 -22.26
N LEU A 143 6.50 2.66 -23.22
CA LEU A 143 6.09 3.19 -24.52
C LEU A 143 5.03 2.29 -25.17
N PRO A 144 3.86 2.83 -25.54
CA PRO A 144 2.91 2.13 -26.40
C PRO A 144 3.60 1.67 -27.68
N ALA A 145 3.26 0.47 -28.17
CA ALA A 145 3.90 -0.11 -29.35
C ALA A 145 3.83 0.80 -30.59
N THR A 146 2.77 1.59 -30.71
CA THR A 146 2.52 2.56 -31.80
C THR A 146 3.43 3.79 -31.73
N ALA A 147 3.70 4.33 -30.53
CA ALA A 147 4.58 5.49 -30.34
C ALA A 147 6.07 5.17 -30.58
N ARG A 148 6.45 3.88 -30.45
CA ARG A 148 7.81 3.43 -30.81
C ARG A 148 8.07 3.53 -32.31
N GLN A 149 7.03 3.40 -33.14
CA GLN A 149 7.14 3.43 -34.59
C GLN A 149 7.31 4.85 -35.16
N THR A 150 6.89 5.88 -34.42
CA THR A 150 7.01 7.29 -34.81
C THR A 150 8.27 7.98 -34.29
N GLY A 151 9.19 7.22 -33.66
CA GLY A 151 10.45 7.76 -33.12
C GLY A 151 10.30 8.63 -31.87
N ILE A 152 9.09 8.76 -31.31
CA ILE A 152 8.84 9.52 -30.09
C ILE A 152 9.44 8.74 -28.91
N GLN A 153 10.49 9.28 -28.29
CA GLN A 153 11.08 8.68 -27.09
C GLN A 153 10.38 9.19 -25.81
N GLN A 154 9.68 8.29 -25.12
CA GLN A 154 9.28 8.52 -23.72
C GLN A 154 10.55 8.53 -22.86
N SER A 155 10.74 9.64 -22.14
CA SER A 155 11.89 9.84 -21.27
C SER A 155 11.52 9.68 -19.79
N VAL A 156 10.31 10.07 -19.40
CA VAL A 156 9.72 9.77 -18.07
C VAL A 156 9.41 8.28 -17.92
N LEU A 157 9.98 7.66 -16.89
CA LEU A 157 9.78 6.23 -16.56
C LEU A 157 8.86 6.01 -15.36
N TYR A 158 8.85 6.92 -14.38
CA TYR A 158 8.04 6.79 -13.18
C TYR A 158 7.43 8.14 -12.78
N PHE A 159 6.34 8.07 -12.03
CA PHE A 159 5.77 9.18 -11.28
C PHE A 159 5.76 8.83 -9.80
N LEU A 160 6.11 9.80 -8.96
CA LEU A 160 5.99 9.73 -7.51
C LEU A 160 5.09 10.87 -7.03
N ALA A 161 3.90 10.54 -6.52
CA ALA A 161 3.02 11.49 -5.87
C ALA A 161 3.26 11.47 -4.36
N ILE A 162 3.52 12.63 -3.75
CA ILE A 162 3.85 12.78 -2.34
C ILE A 162 2.66 13.39 -1.61
N PHE A 163 2.31 12.81 -0.46
CA PHE A 163 1.20 13.25 0.39
C PHE A 163 1.64 13.35 1.85
N ARG A 164 1.19 14.39 2.54
CA ARG A 164 1.12 14.38 4.01
C ARG A 164 -0.09 13.57 4.44
N VAL A 165 0.04 12.80 5.51
CA VAL A 165 -1.03 11.93 6.01
C VAL A 165 -2.06 12.70 6.83
N TRP A 166 -1.60 13.60 7.69
CA TRP A 166 -2.43 14.29 8.67
C TRP A 166 -2.27 15.82 8.59
N PRO A 167 -3.31 16.54 8.13
CA PRO A 167 -4.43 16.05 7.32
C PRO A 167 -3.94 15.52 5.96
N LEU A 168 -4.72 14.63 5.35
CA LEU A 168 -4.40 14.06 4.05
C LEU A 168 -4.35 15.16 3.00
N SER A 169 -3.15 15.47 2.51
CA SER A 169 -2.93 16.58 1.59
C SER A 169 -1.84 16.27 0.58
N PHE A 170 -2.09 16.65 -0.67
CA PHE A 170 -1.13 16.51 -1.75
C PHE A 170 -0.01 17.54 -1.60
N VAL A 171 1.23 17.08 -1.62
CA VAL A 171 2.43 17.93 -1.52
C VAL A 171 2.96 18.26 -2.91
N GLY A 172 3.06 17.25 -3.77
CA GLY A 172 3.62 17.41 -5.11
C GLY A 172 3.79 16.08 -5.83
N MET A 173 4.09 16.17 -7.12
CA MET A 173 4.35 15.00 -7.96
C MET A 173 5.65 15.18 -8.73
N LEU A 174 6.50 14.16 -8.67
CA LEU A 174 7.80 14.13 -9.32
C LEU A 174 7.73 13.23 -10.55
N GLU A 175 8.25 13.73 -11.66
CA GLU A 175 8.48 12.95 -12.87
C GLU A 175 9.92 12.45 -12.90
N LEU A 176 10.11 11.15 -13.09
CA LEU A 176 11.43 10.54 -13.09
C LEU A 176 11.86 10.29 -14.53
N ASP A 177 12.62 11.24 -15.06
CA ASP A 177 13.09 11.25 -16.44
C ASP A 177 14.49 10.64 -16.58
N LYS A 178 14.62 9.64 -17.46
CA LYS A 178 15.90 8.99 -17.77
C LYS A 178 16.94 9.91 -18.42
N LYS A 179 16.53 11.06 -18.96
CA LYS A 179 17.45 12.11 -19.45
C LYS A 179 18.18 12.79 -18.30
N ILE A 180 17.56 12.85 -17.12
CA ILE A 180 18.13 13.43 -15.89
C ILE A 180 18.86 12.35 -15.10
N PHE A 181 18.20 11.21 -14.89
CA PHE A 181 18.70 10.13 -14.05
C PHE A 181 19.46 9.03 -14.81
N GLY A 182 19.72 9.21 -16.10
CA GLY A 182 20.42 8.23 -16.93
C GLY A 182 19.57 7.04 -17.40
N ASN A 183 20.00 6.43 -18.51
CA ASN A 183 19.27 5.33 -19.17
C ASN A 183 19.27 4.01 -18.39
N SER A 184 20.18 3.84 -17.42
CA SER A 184 20.27 2.64 -16.58
C SER A 184 19.32 2.67 -15.38
N MET A 185 18.53 3.74 -15.21
CA MET A 185 17.54 3.83 -14.13
C MET A 185 16.56 2.65 -14.20
N ALA A 186 16.52 1.88 -13.12
CA ALA A 186 15.75 0.66 -12.98
C ALA A 186 14.52 0.87 -12.08
N ASP A 187 14.69 1.56 -10.96
CA ASP A 187 13.61 1.83 -10.01
C ASP A 187 13.86 3.12 -9.22
N VAL A 188 12.83 3.58 -8.52
CA VAL A 188 12.87 4.77 -7.66
C VAL A 188 12.11 4.53 -6.36
N SER A 189 12.56 5.15 -5.28
CA SER A 189 11.86 5.25 -3.99
C SER A 189 12.19 6.56 -3.29
N VAL A 190 11.43 6.87 -2.24
CA VAL A 190 11.69 8.01 -1.35
C VAL A 190 11.76 7.48 0.08
N SER A 191 12.74 7.97 0.85
CA SER A 191 12.87 7.66 2.27
C SER A 191 13.64 8.75 2.99
N HIS A 192 13.11 9.23 4.11
CA HIS A 192 13.71 10.31 4.90
C HIS A 192 14.08 11.53 4.06
N GLU A 193 13.14 12.01 3.23
CA GLU A 193 13.29 13.16 2.35
C GLU A 193 14.34 12.98 1.23
N MET A 194 14.89 11.77 1.07
CA MET A 194 15.84 11.44 0.02
C MET A 194 15.16 10.71 -1.13
N LEU A 195 15.39 11.20 -2.36
CA LEU A 195 15.07 10.46 -3.58
C LEU A 195 16.17 9.42 -3.85
N ILE A 196 15.79 8.15 -3.83
CA ILE A 196 16.70 7.03 -4.07
C ILE A 196 16.43 6.49 -5.47
N VAL A 197 17.43 6.57 -6.35
CA VAL A 197 17.37 6.06 -7.71
C VAL A 197 18.24 4.83 -7.83
N THR A 198 17.64 3.71 -8.23
CA THR A 198 18.35 2.45 -8.43
C THR A 198 18.70 2.29 -9.89
N HIS A 199 19.94 1.89 -10.17
CA HIS A 199 20.42 1.62 -11.52
C HIS A 199 20.73 0.14 -11.73
N ASN A 200 20.44 -0.36 -12.92
CA ASN A 200 20.93 -1.66 -13.35
C ASN A 200 22.32 -1.46 -13.97
N THR A 201 23.35 -1.99 -13.31
CA THR A 201 24.66 -2.20 -13.92
C THR A 201 24.64 -3.56 -14.62
N GLY A 202 24.15 -3.56 -15.86
CA GLY A 202 24.28 -4.68 -16.79
C GLY A 202 25.42 -4.41 -17.76
#